data_AF-A0A1H5LJH4-F1
#
_entry.id   AF-A0A1H5LJH4-F1
#
_cell.length_a   1.000
_cell.length_b   1.000
_cell.length_c   1.000
_cell.angle_alpha   90.00
_cell.angle_beta   90.00
_cell.angle_gamma   90.00
#
_symmetry.space_group_name_H-M   'P 1'
#
loop_
_entity.id
_entity.type
_entity.pdbx_description
1 polymer ?
#
loop_
_entity_poly.entity_id
_entity_poly.type
_entity_poly.pdbx_seq_one_letter_code
_entity_poly.pdbx_strand_id
1 'polypeptide(L)'
;MNANRPIKLAVIGRGLIGSAAARHLSKMGHDVALIGPDEPADFSQHSGVFGSHYDEGRITRTYDPQPFWRQMNRAAIARYGEIAAESGVDFYREAGALHIGDRETTDVASVGKVCADEGISCEAYQDAGLTERFPFLKSTAGMLGYFEPRNAGYISPRRLVRAQTIAAERAGARIVDEPALGISENGSGVTIRTRSGSVAAESVLVAAGGHTQSLLGRSLGFTVYARTAALFRLGAAEVQRLAGMPSMRCLGPKGDNPYILPPIPYPDGQTWLKLGGDPVDRPLDSEAEIKDWFRSGGSVDVADRLQTQILDRIRDLKFEERRVVPCMTTFGDTGLPSIGPLSERVTVAFGCYGKSAKCSDELGRLGGMALLGEVRAELAP
;
A
#
# COMPACT_ATOMS: atom_id res chain seq x y z
N MET A 1 8.65 -12.15 -36.00
CA MET A 1 7.87 -11.15 -35.23
C MET A 1 8.70 -9.86 -35.20
N ASN A 2 8.18 -8.77 -35.78
CA ASN A 2 8.95 -7.56 -36.06
C ASN A 2 9.35 -6.83 -34.78
N ALA A 3 10.65 -6.75 -34.50
CA ALA A 3 11.25 -6.08 -33.35
C ALA A 3 11.17 -4.53 -33.39
N ASN A 4 10.31 -3.94 -34.24
CA ASN A 4 10.34 -2.51 -34.54
C ASN A 4 8.96 -1.82 -34.53
N ARG A 5 7.91 -2.46 -33.97
CA ARG A 5 6.63 -1.78 -33.77
C ARG A 5 6.62 -1.19 -32.35
N PRO A 6 6.35 0.11 -32.18
CA PRO A 6 6.24 0.72 -30.86
C PRO A 6 5.13 0.04 -30.07
N ILE A 7 5.35 -0.13 -28.77
CA ILE A 7 4.33 -0.65 -27.86
C ILE A 7 3.21 0.38 -27.79
N LYS A 8 1.95 -0.04 -27.77
CA LYS A 8 0.86 0.94 -27.70
C LYS A 8 0.91 1.70 -26.37
N LEU A 9 0.92 0.97 -25.25
CA LEU A 9 0.89 1.55 -23.91
C LEU A 9 2.06 1.05 -23.08
N ALA A 10 2.79 1.93 -22.40
CA ALA A 10 3.73 1.52 -21.36
C ALA A 10 3.28 2.02 -19.98
N VAL A 11 3.51 1.18 -18.97
CA VAL A 11 3.26 1.51 -17.56
C VAL A 11 4.60 1.48 -16.83
N ILE A 12 5.05 2.64 -16.34
CA ILE A 12 6.27 2.75 -15.56
C ILE A 12 5.93 2.64 -14.07
N GLY A 13 6.55 1.65 -13.42
CA GLY A 13 6.37 1.34 -12.00
C GLY A 13 5.65 0.01 -11.80
N ARG A 14 6.40 -1.10 -11.75
CA ARG A 14 5.91 -2.44 -11.34
C ARG A 14 5.66 -2.55 -9.83
N GLY A 15 4.93 -1.58 -9.29
CA GLY A 15 4.44 -1.57 -7.91
C GLY A 15 2.94 -1.86 -7.83
N LEU A 16 2.34 -1.52 -6.70
CA LEU A 16 0.91 -1.77 -6.42
C LEU A 16 -0.04 -1.18 -7.47
N ILE A 17 0.11 0.10 -7.83
CA ILE A 17 -0.77 0.78 -8.80
C ILE A 17 -0.46 0.35 -10.24
N GLY A 18 0.82 0.36 -10.64
CA GLY A 18 1.19 0.10 -12.03
C GLY A 18 0.99 -1.37 -12.45
N SER A 19 1.22 -2.34 -11.56
CA SER A 19 0.90 -3.75 -11.87
C SER A 19 -0.60 -3.96 -12.09
N ALA A 20 -1.45 -3.33 -11.27
CA ALA A 20 -2.90 -3.33 -11.47
C ALA A 20 -3.30 -2.63 -12.78
N ALA A 21 -2.73 -1.46 -13.08
CA ALA A 21 -3.00 -0.75 -14.32
C ALA A 21 -2.66 -1.60 -15.55
N ALA A 22 -1.49 -2.24 -15.55
CA ALA A 22 -1.07 -3.13 -16.63
C ALA A 22 -2.01 -4.33 -16.78
N ARG A 23 -2.47 -4.94 -15.69
CA ARG A 23 -3.47 -6.03 -15.74
C ARG A 23 -4.78 -5.55 -16.37
N HIS A 24 -5.35 -4.44 -15.91
CA HIS A 24 -6.61 -3.92 -16.45
C HIS A 24 -6.50 -3.57 -17.94
N LEU A 25 -5.44 -2.86 -18.34
CA LEU A 25 -5.20 -2.50 -19.75
C LEU A 25 -5.00 -3.74 -20.64
N SER A 26 -4.25 -4.74 -20.16
CA SER A 26 -4.02 -5.97 -20.94
C SER A 26 -5.29 -6.81 -21.07
N LYS A 27 -6.12 -6.88 -20.01
CA LYS A 27 -7.44 -7.52 -20.06
C LYS A 27 -8.41 -6.85 -21.04
N MET A 28 -8.23 -5.56 -21.31
CA MET A 28 -8.98 -4.83 -22.34
C MET A 28 -8.44 -5.07 -23.76
N GLY A 29 -7.37 -5.87 -23.92
CA GLY A 29 -6.79 -6.23 -25.22
C GLY A 29 -5.75 -5.24 -25.74
N HIS A 30 -5.22 -4.35 -24.90
CA HIS A 30 -4.14 -3.45 -25.29
C HIS A 30 -2.77 -4.15 -25.29
N ASP A 31 -1.88 -3.72 -26.19
CA ASP A 31 -0.46 -4.07 -26.15
C ASP A 31 0.25 -3.23 -25.08
N VAL A 32 0.65 -3.87 -23.99
CA VAL A 32 1.15 -3.22 -22.78
C VAL A 32 2.56 -3.70 -22.43
N ALA A 33 3.46 -2.76 -22.14
CA ALA A 33 4.67 -3.04 -21.38
C ALA A 33 4.56 -2.54 -19.94
N LEU A 34 4.86 -3.41 -18.98
CA LEU A 34 5.01 -3.05 -17.57
C LEU A 34 6.49 -3.01 -17.21
N ILE A 35 6.97 -1.82 -16.85
CA ILE A 35 8.39 -1.52 -16.64
C ILE A 35 8.64 -1.28 -15.15
N GLY A 36 9.58 -2.02 -14.57
CA GLY A 36 10.04 -1.79 -13.20
C GLY A 36 10.83 -2.98 -12.68
N PRO A 37 11.80 -2.76 -11.77
CA PRO A 37 12.62 -3.83 -11.21
C PRO A 37 11.86 -4.61 -10.13
N ASP A 38 12.41 -5.78 -9.80
CA ASP A 38 12.02 -6.55 -8.61
C ASP A 38 12.43 -5.87 -7.30
N GLU A 39 11.82 -6.34 -6.20
CA GLU A 39 12.25 -6.03 -4.84
C GLU A 39 13.72 -6.46 -4.63
N PRO A 40 14.59 -5.57 -4.12
CA PRO A 40 15.98 -5.93 -3.86
C PRO A 40 16.09 -6.92 -2.70
N ALA A 41 16.97 -7.93 -2.85
CA ALA A 41 17.22 -8.92 -1.81
C ALA A 41 17.94 -8.35 -0.56
N ASP A 42 18.81 -7.35 -0.76
CA ASP A 42 19.55 -6.67 0.31
C ASP A 42 19.42 -5.16 0.18
N PHE A 43 18.77 -4.52 1.15
CA PHE A 43 18.54 -3.08 1.13
C PHE A 43 19.83 -2.28 1.35
N SER A 44 20.77 -2.80 2.15
CA SER A 44 21.99 -2.09 2.55
C SER A 44 22.96 -1.90 1.38
N GLN A 45 22.99 -2.85 0.44
CA GLN A 45 23.86 -2.85 -0.73
C GLN A 45 23.14 -2.39 -2.02
N HIS A 46 21.81 -2.29 -2.01
CA HIS A 46 21.05 -1.92 -3.20
C HIS A 46 21.30 -0.47 -3.62
N SER A 47 21.46 -0.23 -4.92
CA SER A 47 21.72 1.10 -5.52
C SER A 47 20.63 1.58 -6.48
N GLY A 48 19.64 0.72 -6.77
CA GLY A 48 18.48 1.03 -7.60
C GLY A 48 17.40 1.81 -6.85
N VAL A 49 16.17 1.73 -7.37
CA VAL A 49 14.98 2.31 -6.76
C VAL A 49 14.39 1.38 -5.69
N PHE A 50 13.67 1.94 -4.73
CA PHE A 50 12.99 1.20 -3.66
C PHE A 50 11.46 1.33 -3.79
N GLY A 51 10.71 0.49 -3.10
CA GLY A 51 9.25 0.43 -3.19
C GLY A 51 8.59 0.49 -1.82
N SER A 52 7.40 1.09 -1.75
CA SER A 52 6.60 1.17 -0.51
C SER A 52 5.80 -0.11 -0.19
N HIS A 53 6.01 -1.19 -0.96
CA HIS A 53 5.20 -2.41 -0.94
C HIS A 53 5.95 -3.65 -0.42
N TYR A 54 7.21 -3.50 -0.01
CA TYR A 54 8.11 -4.57 0.44
C TYR A 54 7.72 -5.12 1.82
N ASP A 55 6.60 -5.82 1.89
CA ASP A 55 6.08 -6.39 3.13
C ASP A 55 5.03 -7.50 2.91
N GLU A 56 4.70 -8.25 3.95
CA GLU A 56 3.58 -9.20 3.98
C GLU A 56 2.32 -8.65 4.69
N GLY A 57 2.41 -7.49 5.33
CA GLY A 57 1.32 -6.94 6.16
C GLY A 57 0.89 -5.51 5.80
N ARG A 58 -0.30 -5.36 5.21
CA ARG A 58 -1.04 -4.08 5.11
C ARG A 58 -2.52 -4.31 5.47
N ILE A 59 -3.09 -3.42 6.29
CA ILE A 59 -4.51 -3.52 6.67
C ILE A 59 -5.40 -3.29 5.43
N THR A 60 -6.31 -4.22 5.17
CA THR A 60 -7.42 -4.02 4.23
C THR A 60 -8.75 -3.98 4.97
N ARG A 61 -9.69 -3.18 4.47
CA ARG A 61 -11.01 -2.91 5.08
C ARG A 61 -11.82 -2.00 4.15
N THR A 62 -13.13 -1.99 4.30
CA THR A 62 -14.02 -1.05 3.63
C THR A 62 -13.91 0.35 4.24
N TYR A 63 -13.90 0.44 5.57
CA TYR A 63 -13.98 1.72 6.26
C TYR A 63 -12.81 2.67 5.94
N ASP A 64 -13.14 3.92 5.67
CA ASP A 64 -12.26 5.09 5.73
C ASP A 64 -13.12 6.32 6.08
N PRO A 65 -12.60 7.32 6.82
CA PRO A 65 -13.35 8.56 7.06
C PRO A 65 -13.67 9.32 5.76
N GLN A 66 -12.83 9.20 4.73
CA GLN A 66 -13.02 9.92 3.47
C GLN A 66 -13.82 9.08 2.46
N PRO A 67 -14.90 9.63 1.86
CA PRO A 67 -15.77 8.91 0.91
C PRO A 67 -15.01 8.30 -0.28
N PHE A 68 -14.09 9.06 -0.87
CA PHE A 68 -13.27 8.57 -1.99
C PHE A 68 -12.57 7.26 -1.63
N TRP A 69 -11.82 7.24 -0.52
CA TRP A 69 -11.07 6.06 -0.11
C TRP A 69 -11.99 4.88 0.21
N ARG A 70 -13.17 5.11 0.80
CA ARG A 70 -14.19 4.05 1.00
C ARG A 70 -14.60 3.41 -0.33
N GLN A 71 -14.93 4.23 -1.32
CA GLN A 71 -15.35 3.75 -2.64
C GLN A 71 -14.23 2.93 -3.31
N MET A 72 -12.99 3.42 -3.26
CA MET A 72 -11.84 2.71 -3.83
C MET A 72 -11.57 1.39 -3.11
N ASN A 73 -11.72 1.36 -1.78
CA ASN A 73 -11.59 0.14 -1.00
C ASN A 73 -12.64 -0.90 -1.42
N ARG A 74 -13.92 -0.52 -1.49
CA ARG A 74 -15.01 -1.43 -1.91
C ARG A 74 -14.74 -2.04 -3.27
N ALA A 75 -14.41 -1.20 -4.25
CA ALA A 75 -14.16 -1.63 -5.62
C ALA A 75 -12.99 -2.62 -5.71
N ALA A 76 -11.88 -2.33 -5.02
CA ALA A 76 -10.71 -3.19 -5.04
C ALA A 76 -10.95 -4.52 -4.29
N ILE A 77 -11.55 -4.48 -3.10
CA ILE A 77 -11.82 -5.67 -2.29
C ILE A 77 -12.75 -6.64 -3.04
N ALA A 78 -13.77 -6.10 -3.73
CA ALA A 78 -14.67 -6.91 -4.56
C ALA A 78 -13.96 -7.69 -5.67
N ARG A 79 -12.76 -7.26 -6.10
CA ARG A 79 -11.95 -7.92 -7.14
C ARG A 79 -10.81 -8.77 -6.59
N TYR A 80 -10.64 -8.89 -5.28
CA TYR A 80 -9.55 -9.70 -4.72
C TYR A 80 -9.64 -11.18 -5.14
N GLY A 81 -10.85 -11.76 -5.13
CA GLY A 81 -11.06 -13.14 -5.57
C GLY A 81 -10.72 -13.36 -7.05
N GLU A 82 -11.05 -12.39 -7.91
CA GLU A 82 -10.71 -12.40 -9.33
C GLU A 82 -9.19 -12.37 -9.54
N ILE A 83 -8.48 -11.48 -8.86
CA ILE A 83 -7.01 -11.37 -8.94
C ILE A 83 -6.34 -12.67 -8.49
N ALA A 84 -6.80 -13.26 -7.39
CA ALA A 84 -6.27 -14.52 -6.88
C ALA A 84 -6.52 -15.68 -7.86
N ALA A 85 -7.74 -15.78 -8.42
CA ALA A 85 -8.08 -16.81 -9.39
C ALA A 85 -7.27 -16.70 -10.69
N GLU A 86 -7.09 -15.49 -11.22
CA GLU A 86 -6.34 -15.26 -12.45
C GLU A 86 -4.85 -15.49 -12.33
N SER A 87 -4.29 -15.34 -11.13
CA SER A 87 -2.85 -15.46 -10.87
C SER A 87 -2.45 -16.80 -10.24
N GLY A 88 -3.37 -17.44 -9.51
CA GLY A 88 -3.09 -18.56 -8.63
C GLY A 88 -2.33 -18.16 -7.35
N VAL A 89 -2.41 -16.88 -6.94
CA VAL A 89 -1.67 -16.34 -5.80
C VAL A 89 -2.63 -15.74 -4.77
N ASP A 90 -2.71 -16.37 -3.60
CA ASP A 90 -3.41 -15.81 -2.46
C ASP A 90 -2.58 -14.71 -1.79
N PHE A 91 -3.21 -13.56 -1.59
CA PHE A 91 -2.59 -12.39 -0.96
C PHE A 91 -3.47 -11.77 0.13
N TYR A 92 -4.72 -12.20 0.32
CA TYR A 92 -5.69 -11.62 1.26
C TYR A 92 -6.07 -12.62 2.35
N ARG A 93 -6.10 -12.16 3.60
CA ARG A 93 -6.69 -12.87 4.73
C ARG A 93 -7.79 -12.02 5.36
N GLU A 94 -9.00 -12.57 5.37
CA GLU A 94 -10.14 -11.99 6.10
C GLU A 94 -9.97 -12.29 7.60
N ALA A 95 -9.42 -11.31 8.33
CA ALA A 95 -9.23 -11.35 9.78
C ALA A 95 -10.07 -10.29 10.51
N GLY A 96 -10.83 -9.48 9.76
CA GLY A 96 -11.52 -8.30 10.24
C GLY A 96 -10.59 -7.14 10.60
N ALA A 97 -11.18 -5.97 10.89
CA ALA A 97 -10.46 -4.78 11.31
C ALA A 97 -11.15 -4.10 12.52
N LEU A 98 -10.43 -4.01 13.63
CA LEU A 98 -10.88 -3.29 14.83
C LEU A 98 -10.39 -1.84 14.79
N HIS A 99 -11.32 -0.91 14.95
CA HIS A 99 -11.06 0.50 15.24
C HIS A 99 -11.26 0.69 16.72
N ILE A 100 -10.27 1.18 17.45
CA ILE A 100 -10.38 1.32 18.90
C ILE A 100 -9.75 2.62 19.37
N GLY A 101 -10.39 3.29 20.32
CA GLY A 101 -9.88 4.52 20.93
C GLY A 101 -10.60 4.79 22.24
N ASP A 102 -10.02 5.72 23.01
CA ASP A 102 -10.64 6.24 24.22
C ASP A 102 -11.87 7.09 23.86
N ARG A 103 -12.99 6.87 24.54
CA ARG A 103 -14.27 7.49 24.15
C ARG A 103 -14.35 9.00 24.40
N GLU A 104 -13.55 9.51 25.33
CA GLU A 104 -13.58 10.91 25.74
C GLU A 104 -12.58 11.75 24.96
N THR A 105 -11.44 11.15 24.61
CA THR A 105 -10.32 11.85 23.97
C THR A 105 -10.19 11.60 22.48
N THR A 106 -10.98 10.68 21.91
CA THR A 106 -10.95 10.36 20.47
C THR A 106 -12.34 10.39 19.85
N ASP A 107 -12.40 10.70 18.55
CA ASP A 107 -13.62 10.60 17.76
C ASP A 107 -13.86 9.18 17.24
N VAL A 108 -13.76 8.17 18.10
CA VAL A 108 -14.00 6.77 17.68
C VAL A 108 -15.47 6.51 17.37
N ALA A 109 -16.39 7.28 17.93
CA ALA A 109 -17.82 7.20 17.62
C ALA A 109 -18.15 7.53 16.16
N SER A 110 -17.37 8.38 15.48
CA SER A 110 -17.59 8.66 14.05
C SER A 110 -17.38 7.44 13.16
N VAL A 111 -16.59 6.46 13.61
CA VAL A 111 -16.45 5.17 12.90
C VAL A 111 -17.81 4.49 12.78
N GLY A 112 -18.54 4.38 13.89
CA GLY A 112 -19.88 3.79 13.92
C GLY A 112 -20.88 4.54 13.07
N LYS A 113 -20.85 5.88 13.15
CA LYS A 113 -21.70 6.74 12.33
C LYS A 113 -21.49 6.50 10.83
N VAL A 114 -20.23 6.55 10.38
CA VAL A 114 -19.90 6.31 8.97
C VAL A 114 -20.23 4.87 8.56
N CYS A 115 -20.00 3.86 9.42
CA CYS A 115 -20.39 2.50 9.10
C CYS A 115 -21.91 2.40 8.87
N ALA A 116 -22.72 3.00 9.74
CA ALA A 116 -24.17 3.00 9.61
C ALA A 116 -24.65 3.74 8.36
N ASP A 117 -24.15 4.96 8.13
CA ASP A 117 -24.53 5.82 7.00
C ASP A 117 -24.18 5.17 5.65
N GLU A 118 -23.11 4.37 5.60
CA GLU A 118 -22.60 3.77 4.36
C GLU A 118 -23.00 2.29 4.20
N GLY A 119 -23.67 1.69 5.18
CA GLY A 119 -24.01 0.27 5.19
C GLY A 119 -22.79 -0.66 5.30
N ILE A 120 -21.76 -0.27 6.04
CA ILE A 120 -20.63 -1.14 6.39
C ILE A 120 -21.02 -1.94 7.64
N SER A 121 -20.94 -3.27 7.56
CA SER A 121 -21.16 -4.14 8.73
C SER A 121 -20.05 -3.89 9.76
N CYS A 122 -20.43 -3.31 10.91
CA CYS A 122 -19.54 -3.00 12.02
C CYS A 122 -20.22 -3.39 13.34
N GLU A 123 -19.53 -4.13 14.19
CA GLU A 123 -19.96 -4.52 15.54
C GLU A 123 -19.35 -3.54 16.56
N ALA A 124 -20.17 -2.98 17.45
CA ALA A 124 -19.71 -2.04 18.48
C ALA A 124 -19.44 -2.77 19.80
N TYR A 125 -18.30 -2.49 20.43
CA TYR A 125 -17.89 -3.06 21.70
C TYR A 125 -17.33 -1.97 22.61
N GLN A 126 -17.57 -2.08 23.91
CA GLN A 126 -17.08 -1.11 24.90
C GLN A 126 -16.71 -1.81 26.21
N ASP A 127 -15.75 -1.24 26.94
CA ASP A 127 -15.35 -1.68 28.29
C ASP A 127 -15.15 -3.22 28.38
N ALA A 128 -15.89 -3.88 29.26
CA ALA A 128 -15.81 -5.34 29.46
C ALA A 128 -16.16 -6.14 28.19
N GLY A 129 -17.03 -5.62 27.31
CA GLY A 129 -17.37 -6.26 26.04
C GLY A 129 -16.18 -6.31 25.07
N LEU A 130 -15.27 -5.33 25.12
CA LEU A 130 -14.00 -5.40 24.37
C LEU A 130 -13.10 -6.50 24.92
N THR A 131 -13.02 -6.66 26.24
CA THR A 131 -12.23 -7.73 26.87
C THR A 131 -12.77 -9.11 26.51
N GLU A 132 -14.09 -9.29 26.54
CA GLU A 132 -14.73 -10.55 26.19
C GLU A 132 -14.47 -10.92 24.73
N ARG A 133 -14.63 -9.97 23.80
CA ARG A 133 -14.45 -10.20 22.37
C ARG A 133 -12.98 -10.31 21.95
N PHE A 134 -12.11 -9.54 22.60
CA PHE A 134 -10.69 -9.38 22.27
C PHE A 134 -9.84 -9.54 23.54
N PRO A 135 -9.73 -10.76 24.10
CA PRO A 135 -9.08 -11.00 25.41
C PRO A 135 -7.58 -10.69 25.43
N PHE A 136 -6.96 -10.51 24.26
CA PHE A 136 -5.57 -10.09 24.15
C PHE A 136 -5.37 -8.59 24.48
N LEU A 137 -6.43 -7.77 24.55
CA LEU A 137 -6.31 -6.36 24.90
C LEU A 137 -5.92 -6.20 26.39
N LYS A 138 -4.95 -5.33 26.64
CA LYS A 138 -4.43 -5.06 27.99
C LYS A 138 -5.39 -4.17 28.80
N SER A 139 -5.82 -3.04 28.22
CA SER A 139 -6.74 -2.08 28.84
C SER A 139 -7.93 -1.81 27.91
N THR A 140 -9.13 -1.84 28.47
CA THR A 140 -10.40 -1.67 27.74
C THR A 140 -11.38 -0.74 28.45
N ALA A 141 -11.18 -0.41 29.72
CA ALA A 141 -12.01 0.54 30.45
C ALA A 141 -11.91 1.94 29.81
N GLY A 142 -13.06 2.59 29.60
CA GLY A 142 -13.15 3.88 28.90
C GLY A 142 -13.01 3.78 27.38
N MET A 143 -12.69 2.60 26.84
CA MET A 143 -12.50 2.42 25.40
C MET A 143 -13.83 2.14 24.69
N LEU A 144 -13.90 2.54 23.43
CA LEU A 144 -14.93 2.17 22.48
C LEU A 144 -14.26 1.60 21.24
N GLY A 145 -14.82 0.54 20.67
CA GLY A 145 -14.31 -0.07 19.45
C GLY A 145 -15.39 -0.49 18.47
N TYR A 146 -15.06 -0.37 17.19
CA TYR A 146 -15.88 -0.81 16.06
C TYR A 146 -15.12 -1.84 15.24
N PHE A 147 -15.63 -3.06 15.24
CA PHE A 147 -15.05 -4.19 14.54
C PHE A 147 -15.76 -4.42 13.21
N GLU A 148 -15.03 -4.35 12.11
CA GLU A 148 -15.51 -4.71 10.77
C GLU A 148 -15.13 -6.18 10.49
N PRO A 149 -16.07 -7.15 10.61
CA PRO A 149 -15.75 -8.58 10.51
C PRO A 149 -15.53 -9.09 9.08
N ARG A 150 -16.14 -8.44 8.08
CA ARG A 150 -16.18 -8.86 6.68
C ARG A 150 -15.49 -7.85 5.79
N ASN A 151 -14.93 -8.30 4.67
CA ASN A 151 -14.21 -7.43 3.72
C ASN A 151 -13.07 -6.63 4.38
N ALA A 152 -12.53 -7.16 5.48
CA ALA A 152 -11.50 -6.53 6.29
C ALA A 152 -10.51 -7.56 6.83
N GLY A 153 -9.30 -7.12 7.15
CA GLY A 153 -8.20 -7.99 7.54
C GLY A 153 -6.87 -7.43 7.07
N TYR A 154 -6.09 -8.26 6.39
CA TYR A 154 -4.81 -7.82 5.84
C TYR A 154 -4.52 -8.43 4.47
N ILE A 155 -3.69 -7.73 3.71
CA ILE A 155 -3.09 -8.24 2.48
C ILE A 155 -1.57 -8.31 2.62
N SER A 156 -0.96 -9.22 1.86
CA SER A 156 0.45 -9.17 1.50
C SER A 156 0.62 -8.30 0.26
N PRO A 157 1.16 -7.07 0.37
CA PRO A 157 1.39 -6.22 -0.80
C PRO A 157 2.42 -6.81 -1.78
N ARG A 158 3.43 -7.56 -1.30
CA ARG A 158 4.34 -8.32 -2.18
C ARG A 158 3.60 -9.33 -3.04
N ARG A 159 2.75 -10.14 -2.41
CA ARG A 159 1.96 -11.15 -3.12
C ARG A 159 0.92 -10.51 -4.03
N LEU A 160 0.31 -9.38 -3.64
CA LEU A 160 -0.61 -8.64 -4.51
C LEU A 160 0.08 -8.13 -5.77
N VAL A 161 1.26 -7.51 -5.67
CA VAL A 161 2.03 -7.08 -6.85
C VAL A 161 2.36 -8.28 -7.73
N ARG A 162 2.85 -9.38 -7.15
CA ARG A 162 3.11 -10.63 -7.89
C ARG A 162 1.86 -11.17 -8.59
N ALA A 163 0.72 -11.18 -7.89
CA ALA A 163 -0.55 -11.66 -8.44
C ALA A 163 -0.99 -10.82 -9.64
N GLN A 164 -0.94 -9.49 -9.51
CA GLN A 164 -1.26 -8.55 -10.58
C GLN A 164 -0.32 -8.69 -11.77
N THR A 165 0.99 -8.83 -11.53
CA THR A 165 1.99 -9.05 -12.59
C THR A 165 1.73 -10.34 -13.36
N ILE A 166 1.51 -11.47 -12.66
CA ILE A 166 1.19 -12.76 -13.32
C ILE A 166 -0.09 -12.65 -14.14
N ALA A 167 -1.13 -12.02 -13.59
CA ALA A 167 -2.40 -11.83 -14.30
C ALA A 167 -2.23 -10.93 -15.55
N ALA A 168 -1.40 -9.88 -15.46
CA ALA A 168 -1.07 -9.02 -16.60
C ALA A 168 -0.31 -9.80 -17.69
N GLU A 169 0.71 -10.59 -17.34
CA GLU A 169 1.46 -11.45 -18.27
C GLU A 169 0.56 -12.47 -18.97
N ARG A 170 -0.32 -13.13 -18.21
CA ARG A 170 -1.32 -14.06 -18.77
C ARG A 170 -2.28 -13.38 -19.73
N ALA A 171 -2.56 -12.10 -19.53
CA ALA A 171 -3.35 -11.27 -20.43
C ALA A 171 -2.53 -10.65 -21.58
N GLY A 172 -1.24 -10.96 -21.71
CA GLY A 172 -0.38 -10.54 -22.82
C GLY A 172 0.57 -9.38 -22.54
N ALA A 173 0.62 -8.85 -21.31
CA ALA A 173 1.57 -7.80 -20.95
C ALA A 173 3.03 -8.27 -21.09
N ARG A 174 3.89 -7.41 -21.63
CA ARG A 174 5.34 -7.63 -21.62
C ARG A 174 5.94 -7.04 -20.36
N ILE A 175 6.72 -7.83 -19.63
CA ILE A 175 7.47 -7.35 -18.47
C ILE A 175 8.86 -6.89 -18.90
N VAL A 176 9.23 -5.68 -18.47
CA VAL A 176 10.59 -5.15 -18.59
C VAL A 176 11.13 -4.98 -17.18
N ASP A 177 11.96 -5.93 -16.75
CA ASP A 177 12.51 -6.01 -15.40
C ASP A 177 13.70 -5.05 -15.17
N GLU A 178 13.45 -3.77 -15.44
CA GLU A 178 14.43 -2.71 -15.30
C GLU A 178 13.79 -1.43 -14.78
N PRO A 179 14.54 -0.60 -14.03
CA PRO A 179 14.08 0.73 -13.72
C PRO A 179 14.05 1.60 -14.99
N ALA A 180 12.99 2.41 -15.11
CA ALA A 180 13.04 3.57 -15.99
C ALA A 180 13.99 4.60 -15.41
N LEU A 181 14.92 5.09 -16.23
CA LEU A 181 15.95 6.08 -15.88
C LEU A 181 15.60 7.49 -16.35
N GLY A 182 14.55 7.61 -17.18
CA GLY A 182 14.07 8.88 -17.73
C GLY A 182 13.06 8.63 -18.84
N ILE A 183 12.25 9.65 -19.12
CA ILE A 183 11.29 9.64 -20.22
C ILE A 183 11.51 10.88 -21.10
N SER A 184 11.27 10.73 -22.40
CA SER A 184 11.20 11.85 -23.34
C SER A 184 10.02 11.67 -24.29
N GLU A 185 9.20 12.71 -24.40
CA GLU A 185 8.04 12.75 -25.29
C GLU A 185 8.39 13.53 -26.57
N ASN A 186 7.89 13.05 -27.70
CA ASN A 186 7.93 13.76 -28.98
C ASN A 186 6.65 13.48 -29.79
N GLY A 187 6.50 14.09 -30.96
CA GLY A 187 5.29 13.96 -31.78
C GLY A 187 4.95 12.53 -32.23
N SER A 188 5.89 11.59 -32.16
CA SER A 188 5.69 10.18 -32.56
C SER A 188 5.42 9.23 -31.38
N GLY A 189 5.60 9.67 -30.13
CA GLY A 189 5.47 8.79 -28.96
C GLY A 189 6.34 9.22 -27.78
N VAL A 190 6.53 8.29 -26.85
CA VAL A 190 7.38 8.44 -25.67
C VAL A 190 8.52 7.42 -25.74
N THR A 191 9.74 7.87 -25.47
CA THR A 191 10.91 7.00 -25.29
C THR A 191 11.23 6.89 -23.81
N ILE A 192 11.34 5.66 -23.32
CA ILE A 192 11.63 5.33 -21.93
C ILE A 192 13.02 4.72 -21.88
N ARG A 193 13.97 5.41 -21.24
CA ARG A 193 15.34 4.91 -21.11
C ARG A 193 15.42 3.90 -19.96
N THR A 194 15.96 2.73 -20.22
CA THR A 194 16.30 1.70 -19.22
C THR A 194 17.81 1.48 -19.18
N ARG A 195 18.30 0.46 -18.46
CA ARG A 195 19.74 0.14 -18.40
C ARG A 195 20.21 -0.54 -19.69
N SER A 196 19.39 -1.44 -20.24
CA SER A 196 19.76 -2.26 -21.40
C SER A 196 19.37 -1.64 -22.75
N GLY A 197 18.67 -0.50 -22.75
CA GLY A 197 18.25 0.18 -23.96
C GLY A 197 17.08 1.12 -23.72
N SER A 198 16.33 1.43 -24.78
CA SER A 198 15.12 2.24 -24.70
C SER A 198 13.89 1.45 -25.13
N VAL A 199 12.77 1.71 -24.47
CA VAL A 199 11.44 1.22 -24.84
C VAL A 199 10.66 2.37 -25.47
N ALA A 200 10.18 2.19 -26.70
CA ALA A 200 9.30 3.15 -27.37
C ALA A 200 7.83 2.78 -27.16
N ALA A 201 7.00 3.75 -26.80
CA ALA A 201 5.57 3.60 -26.62
C ALA A 201 4.76 4.75 -27.24
N GLU A 202 3.50 4.53 -27.63
CA GLU A 202 2.64 5.63 -28.10
C GLU A 202 2.21 6.55 -26.94
N SER A 203 1.82 5.95 -25.81
CA SER A 203 1.46 6.67 -24.57
C SER A 203 1.96 5.93 -23.32
N VAL A 204 2.18 6.67 -22.23
CA VAL A 204 2.78 6.17 -20.99
C VAL A 204 1.96 6.56 -19.76
N LEU A 205 1.70 5.58 -18.89
CA LEU A 205 1.29 5.82 -17.51
C LEU A 205 2.50 5.75 -16.57
N VAL A 206 2.76 6.82 -15.84
CA VAL A 206 3.79 6.88 -14.78
C VAL A 206 3.14 6.64 -13.43
N ALA A 207 3.35 5.44 -12.89
CA ALA A 207 2.87 4.98 -11.58
C ALA A 207 4.05 4.62 -10.65
N ALA A 208 5.08 5.47 -10.63
CA ALA A 208 6.37 5.21 -9.97
C ALA A 208 6.40 5.58 -8.47
N GLY A 209 5.23 5.74 -7.83
CA GLY A 209 5.14 6.02 -6.39
C GLY A 209 5.92 7.29 -5.99
N GLY A 210 6.74 7.20 -4.94
CA GLY A 210 7.59 8.31 -4.48
C GLY A 210 8.60 8.81 -5.50
N HIS A 211 8.90 8.01 -6.53
CA HIS A 211 9.85 8.35 -7.60
C HIS A 211 9.22 9.11 -8.77
N THR A 212 7.89 9.28 -8.77
CA THR A 212 7.15 9.87 -9.91
C THR A 212 7.66 11.25 -10.28
N GLN A 213 7.78 12.15 -9.31
CA GLN A 213 8.23 13.53 -9.57
C GLN A 213 9.70 13.60 -10.01
N SER A 214 10.57 12.77 -9.43
CA SER A 214 11.98 12.72 -9.82
C SER A 214 12.15 12.18 -11.25
N LEU A 215 11.44 11.11 -11.59
CA LEU A 215 11.47 10.54 -12.95
C LEU A 215 10.97 11.53 -14.01
N LEU A 216 9.96 12.34 -13.66
CA LEU A 216 9.40 13.38 -14.53
C LEU A 216 10.24 14.66 -14.57
N GLY A 217 11.19 14.84 -13.64
CA GLY A 217 11.96 16.07 -13.52
C GLY A 217 11.13 17.31 -13.16
N ARG A 218 9.94 17.13 -12.55
CA ARG A 218 9.05 18.24 -12.16
C ARG A 218 8.26 17.92 -10.88
N SER A 219 7.98 18.95 -10.10
CA SER A 219 7.06 18.85 -8.96
C SER A 219 5.60 18.83 -9.44
N LEU A 220 4.79 18.07 -8.71
CA LEU A 220 3.34 17.95 -8.82
C LEU A 220 2.68 18.25 -7.44
N GLY A 221 3.41 18.85 -6.51
CA GLY A 221 2.88 19.22 -5.19
C GLY A 221 2.74 18.05 -4.21
N PHE A 222 3.56 17.01 -4.35
CA PHE A 222 3.59 15.89 -3.41
C PHE A 222 4.91 15.82 -2.65
N THR A 223 4.85 15.42 -1.38
CA THR A 223 6.00 15.17 -0.52
C THR A 223 6.11 13.68 -0.22
N VAL A 224 7.32 13.16 -0.33
CA VAL A 224 7.65 11.79 0.10
C VAL A 224 8.11 11.86 1.56
N TYR A 225 7.55 11.02 2.41
CA TYR A 225 7.92 10.94 3.81
C TYR A 225 8.46 9.57 4.17
N ALA A 226 9.54 9.55 4.94
CA ALA A 226 10.09 8.38 5.60
C ALA A 226 9.08 7.82 6.62
N ARG A 227 8.99 6.49 6.66
CA ARG A 227 8.13 5.74 7.60
C ARG A 227 8.88 4.55 8.18
N THR A 228 8.66 4.29 9.45
CA THR A 228 9.21 3.12 10.14
C THR A 228 8.10 2.21 10.63
N ALA A 229 8.29 0.91 10.43
CA ALA A 229 7.51 -0.13 11.08
C ALA A 229 8.41 -0.97 12.00
N ALA A 230 7.80 -1.56 13.02
CA ALA A 230 8.45 -2.54 13.89
C ALA A 230 7.72 -3.88 13.77
N LEU A 231 8.48 -4.96 13.58
CA LEU A 231 7.98 -6.32 13.57
C LEU A 231 8.50 -7.06 14.80
N PHE A 232 7.67 -7.89 15.41
CA PHE A 232 7.95 -8.65 16.62
C PHE A 232 7.74 -10.14 16.33
N ARG A 233 8.82 -10.93 16.40
CA ARG A 233 8.79 -12.38 16.13
C ARG A 233 8.13 -13.09 17.28
N LEU A 234 7.11 -13.89 16.96
CA LEU A 234 6.32 -14.59 17.96
C LEU A 234 6.71 -16.07 17.99
N GLY A 235 6.90 -16.61 19.20
CA GLY A 235 6.98 -18.05 19.41
C GLY A 235 5.62 -18.72 19.18
N ALA A 236 5.62 -20.04 18.95
CA ALA A 236 4.42 -20.80 18.55
C ALA A 236 3.22 -20.63 19.51
N ALA A 237 3.45 -20.61 20.82
CA ALA A 237 2.40 -20.41 21.82
C ALA A 237 1.71 -19.04 21.67
N GLU A 238 2.48 -18.01 21.32
CA GLU A 238 1.96 -16.66 21.15
C GLU A 238 1.22 -16.49 19.82
N VAL A 239 1.71 -17.14 18.76
CA VAL A 239 0.98 -17.25 17.49
C VAL A 239 -0.38 -17.90 17.72
N GLN A 240 -0.45 -18.98 18.49
CA GLN A 240 -1.73 -19.64 18.81
C GLN A 240 -2.65 -18.74 19.64
N ARG A 241 -2.13 -18.08 20.68
CA ARG A 241 -2.91 -17.18 21.54
C ARG A 241 -3.52 -16.01 20.76
N LEU A 242 -2.80 -15.51 19.76
CA LEU A 242 -3.20 -14.36 18.95
C LEU A 242 -3.80 -14.76 17.58
N ALA A 243 -4.12 -16.04 17.35
CA ALA A 243 -4.60 -16.53 16.06
C ALA A 243 -5.91 -15.87 15.59
N GLY A 244 -6.76 -15.44 16.53
CA GLY A 244 -8.01 -14.72 16.27
C GLY A 244 -7.89 -13.19 16.28
N MET A 245 -6.66 -12.65 16.36
CA MET A 245 -6.43 -11.21 16.39
C MET A 245 -6.79 -10.57 15.04
N PRO A 246 -7.60 -9.50 15.02
CA PRO A 246 -7.85 -8.75 13.80
C PRO A 246 -6.72 -7.77 13.50
N SER A 247 -6.73 -7.18 12.31
CA SER A 247 -6.00 -5.93 12.09
C SER A 247 -6.57 -4.85 13.00
N MET A 248 -5.74 -3.94 13.54
CA MET A 248 -6.22 -2.87 14.41
C MET A 248 -5.78 -1.50 13.93
N ARG A 249 -6.64 -0.51 14.10
CA ARG A 249 -6.24 0.90 14.14
C ARG A 249 -6.58 1.48 15.49
N CYS A 250 -5.55 1.94 16.18
CA CYS A 250 -5.71 2.69 17.41
C CYS A 250 -5.89 4.17 17.05
N LEU A 251 -7.03 4.74 17.44
CA LEU A 251 -7.31 6.16 17.28
C LEU A 251 -6.67 6.91 18.45
N GLY A 252 -6.16 8.09 18.15
CA GLY A 252 -5.39 8.90 19.10
C GLY A 252 -4.70 10.05 18.37
N PRO A 253 -3.96 10.90 19.10
CA PRO A 253 -3.16 11.95 18.51
C PRO A 253 -2.03 11.36 17.66
N LYS A 254 -1.46 12.18 16.76
CA LYS A 254 -0.31 11.78 15.94
C LYS A 254 0.83 11.29 16.82
N GLY A 255 1.37 10.13 16.49
CA GLY A 255 2.44 9.49 17.27
C GLY A 255 1.93 8.53 18.34
N ASP A 256 0.64 8.54 18.69
CA ASP A 256 -0.03 7.57 19.58
C ASP A 256 -1.27 6.91 18.93
N ASN A 257 -1.28 6.85 17.61
CA ASN A 257 -2.32 6.25 16.79
C ASN A 257 -1.80 5.13 15.87
N PRO A 258 -1.08 4.12 16.41
CA PRO A 258 -0.49 3.09 15.58
C PRO A 258 -1.55 2.24 14.87
N TYR A 259 -1.17 1.68 13.73
CA TYR A 259 -1.85 0.52 13.17
C TYR A 259 -1.12 -0.76 13.59
N ILE A 260 -1.87 -1.83 13.80
CA ILE A 260 -1.37 -3.15 14.21
C ILE A 260 -1.86 -4.19 13.21
N LEU A 261 -0.97 -5.04 12.74
CA LEU A 261 -1.30 -6.24 11.98
C LEU A 261 -1.24 -7.44 12.92
N PRO A 262 -2.12 -8.46 12.73
CA PRO A 262 -2.07 -9.68 13.53
C PRO A 262 -0.80 -10.49 13.22
N PRO A 263 -0.57 -11.64 13.87
CA PRO A 263 0.50 -12.55 13.50
C PRO A 263 0.39 -12.96 12.01
N ILE A 264 1.43 -12.67 11.23
CA ILE A 264 1.52 -12.97 9.79
C ILE A 264 2.74 -13.86 9.54
N PRO A 265 2.60 -14.98 8.80
CA PRO A 265 3.74 -15.76 8.33
C PRO A 265 4.54 -14.99 7.26
N TYR A 266 5.85 -14.90 7.42
CA TYR A 266 6.77 -14.29 6.46
C TYR A 266 7.57 -15.36 5.68
N PRO A 267 8.19 -15.01 4.54
CA PRO A 267 8.99 -15.94 3.74
C PRO A 267 10.21 -16.54 4.45
N ASP A 268 10.66 -15.95 5.56
CA ASP A 268 11.72 -16.47 6.43
C ASP A 268 11.27 -17.66 7.31
N GLY A 269 10.02 -18.11 7.16
CA GLY A 269 9.44 -19.19 7.93
C GLY A 269 8.99 -18.78 9.33
N GLN A 270 9.14 -17.50 9.70
CA GLN A 270 8.75 -16.97 11.00
C GLN A 270 7.39 -16.28 10.94
N THR A 271 6.75 -16.13 12.10
CA THR A 271 5.51 -15.36 12.24
C THR A 271 5.78 -14.07 12.98
N TRP A 272 5.40 -12.96 12.37
CA TRP A 272 5.65 -11.63 12.87
C TRP A 272 4.35 -10.90 13.13
N LEU A 273 4.27 -10.27 14.28
CA LEU A 273 3.28 -9.25 14.54
C LEU A 273 3.89 -7.88 14.20
N LYS A 274 3.12 -6.97 13.59
CA LYS A 274 3.68 -5.72 13.06
C LYS A 274 2.92 -4.48 13.53
N LEU A 275 3.68 -3.44 13.86
CA LEU A 275 3.19 -2.07 14.10
C LEU A 275 3.78 -1.06 13.12
N GLY A 276 3.02 0.00 12.85
CA GLY A 276 3.56 1.24 12.28
C GLY A 276 2.79 2.48 12.75
N GLY A 277 3.48 3.62 12.77
CA GLY A 277 2.95 4.86 13.33
C GLY A 277 4.07 5.83 13.70
N ASP A 278 4.55 6.59 12.72
CA ASP A 278 5.59 7.60 12.94
C ASP A 278 5.04 8.82 13.71
N PRO A 279 5.85 9.43 14.60
CA PRO A 279 5.40 10.57 15.42
C PRO A 279 5.46 11.88 14.64
N VAL A 280 6.36 11.94 13.67
CA VAL A 280 6.78 13.13 12.95
C VAL A 280 6.87 12.78 11.49
N ASP A 281 6.60 13.77 10.65
CA ASP A 281 6.82 13.65 9.22
C ASP A 281 8.26 14.05 8.91
N ARG A 282 9.03 13.09 8.39
CA ARG A 282 10.39 13.31 7.90
C ARG A 282 10.36 13.29 6.38
N PRO A 283 10.44 14.46 5.69
CA PRO A 283 10.48 14.49 4.24
C PRO A 283 11.75 13.82 3.71
N LEU A 284 11.65 13.31 2.49
CA LEU A 284 12.74 12.77 1.68
C LEU A 284 12.73 13.55 0.37
N ASP A 285 13.64 14.50 0.23
CA ASP A 285 13.57 15.54 -0.81
C ASP A 285 14.29 15.13 -2.11
N SER A 286 14.97 13.98 -2.10
CA SER A 286 15.70 13.48 -3.27
C SER A 286 15.76 11.95 -3.33
N GLU A 287 16.08 11.44 -4.52
CA GLU A 287 16.36 10.01 -4.74
C GLU A 287 17.52 9.50 -3.88
N ALA A 288 18.51 10.34 -3.60
CA ALA A 288 19.62 9.99 -2.73
C ALA A 288 19.12 9.77 -1.28
N GLU A 289 18.31 10.69 -0.77
CA GLU A 289 17.72 10.55 0.57
C GLU A 289 16.78 9.36 0.69
N ILE A 290 15.98 9.05 -0.34
CA ILE A 290 15.16 7.83 -0.35
C ILE A 290 16.06 6.60 -0.24
N LYS A 291 17.14 6.52 -1.02
CA LYS A 291 18.06 5.37 -0.98
C LYS A 291 18.74 5.24 0.38
N ASP A 292 19.25 6.34 0.92
CA ASP A 292 19.93 6.35 2.22
C ASP A 292 18.96 5.97 3.35
N TRP A 293 17.71 6.42 3.28
CA TRP A 293 16.68 6.01 4.22
C TRP A 293 16.42 4.50 4.19
N PHE A 294 16.21 3.90 3.02
CA PHE A 294 15.97 2.46 2.94
C PHE A 294 17.21 1.63 3.35
N ARG A 295 18.41 2.08 2.99
CA ARG A 295 19.68 1.45 3.41
C ARG A 295 19.91 1.50 4.91
N SER A 296 19.41 2.54 5.59
CA SER A 296 19.54 2.70 7.05
C SER A 296 18.72 1.67 7.85
N GLY A 297 17.73 1.03 7.23
CA GLY A 297 16.83 0.09 7.92
C GLY A 297 15.68 0.75 8.69
N GLY A 298 15.59 2.09 8.69
CA GLY A 298 14.54 2.84 9.39
C GLY A 298 15.01 3.46 10.71
N SER A 299 14.09 4.00 11.51
CA SER A 299 14.43 4.69 12.76
C SER A 299 14.28 3.78 13.98
N VAL A 300 15.37 3.57 14.71
CA VAL A 300 15.35 2.83 15.99
C VAL A 300 14.47 3.54 17.02
N ASP A 301 14.56 4.86 17.14
CA ASP A 301 13.73 5.64 18.08
C ASP A 301 12.23 5.47 17.81
N VAL A 302 11.81 5.46 16.54
CA VAL A 302 10.41 5.19 16.19
C VAL A 302 10.05 3.76 16.57
N ALA A 303 10.90 2.78 16.27
CA ALA A 303 10.65 1.39 16.60
C ALA A 303 10.61 1.13 18.12
N ASP A 304 11.37 1.88 18.94
CA ASP A 304 11.34 1.80 20.39
C ASP A 304 10.00 2.31 20.93
N ARG A 305 9.49 3.43 20.39
CA ARG A 305 8.15 3.90 20.75
C ARG A 305 7.07 2.90 20.33
N LEU A 306 7.16 2.32 19.13
CA LEU A 306 6.21 1.30 18.67
C LEU A 306 6.23 0.07 19.59
N GLN A 307 7.39 -0.32 20.11
CA GLN A 307 7.50 -1.41 21.09
C GLN A 307 6.79 -1.07 22.40
N THR A 308 7.00 0.11 22.96
CA THR A 308 6.25 0.55 24.15
C THR A 308 4.74 0.51 23.88
N GLN A 309 4.31 1.05 22.74
CA GLN A 309 2.89 1.11 22.39
C GLN A 309 2.22 -0.25 22.27
N ILE A 310 2.92 -1.27 21.74
CA ILE A 310 2.33 -2.59 21.67
C ILE A 310 2.28 -3.28 23.02
N LEU A 311 3.31 -3.16 23.85
CA LEU A 311 3.34 -3.73 25.20
C LEU A 311 2.28 -3.11 26.12
N ASP A 312 1.81 -1.91 25.81
CA ASP A 312 0.70 -1.25 26.49
C ASP A 312 -0.68 -1.63 25.95
N ARG A 313 -0.75 -2.23 24.77
CA ARG A 313 -2.02 -2.58 24.10
C ARG A 313 -2.31 -4.07 24.15
N ILE A 314 -1.29 -4.93 24.08
CA ILE A 314 -1.44 -6.38 24.06
C ILE A 314 -1.00 -6.96 25.40
N ARG A 315 -1.94 -7.59 26.10
CA ARG A 315 -1.75 -8.23 27.40
C ARG A 315 -0.67 -9.30 27.31
N ASP A 316 0.29 -9.20 28.22
CA ASP A 316 1.36 -10.17 28.48
C ASP A 316 2.11 -10.61 27.21
N LEU A 317 2.25 -9.69 26.23
CA LEU A 317 2.89 -9.99 24.95
C LEU A 317 4.34 -10.45 25.14
N LYS A 318 4.67 -11.58 24.55
CA LYS A 318 6.02 -12.12 24.45
C LYS A 318 6.46 -12.16 22.99
N PHE A 319 7.64 -11.65 22.72
CA PHE A 319 8.29 -11.75 21.42
C PHE A 319 9.76 -12.13 21.60
N GLU A 320 10.31 -12.86 20.64
CA GLU A 320 11.67 -13.39 20.66
C GLU A 320 12.67 -12.39 20.08
N GLU A 321 12.22 -11.58 19.12
CA GLU A 321 13.05 -10.68 18.34
C GLU A 321 12.23 -9.49 17.85
N ARG A 322 12.89 -8.34 17.71
CA ARG A 322 12.33 -7.17 17.03
C ARG A 322 13.14 -6.84 15.77
N ARG A 323 12.43 -6.54 14.68
CA ARG A 323 12.99 -6.02 13.43
C ARG A 323 12.45 -4.63 13.12
N VAL A 324 13.34 -3.73 12.70
CA VAL A 324 13.00 -2.39 12.18
C VAL A 324 12.89 -2.48 10.66
N VAL A 325 11.86 -1.85 10.09
CA VAL A 325 11.60 -1.88 8.65
C VAL A 325 11.38 -0.46 8.11
N PRO A 326 12.15 -0.03 7.09
CA PRO A 326 11.94 1.24 6.44
C PRO A 326 10.82 1.13 5.39
N CYS A 327 10.09 2.22 5.21
CA CYS A 327 9.11 2.41 4.16
C CYS A 327 9.06 3.90 3.79
N MET A 328 8.30 4.25 2.76
CA MET A 328 7.97 5.63 2.45
C MET A 328 6.49 5.76 2.06
N THR A 329 5.95 6.97 2.20
CA THR A 329 4.60 7.34 1.79
C THR A 329 4.60 8.68 1.07
N THR A 330 3.65 8.90 0.18
CA THR A 330 3.57 10.11 -0.65
C THR A 330 2.24 10.83 -0.41
N PHE A 331 2.31 12.11 -0.07
CA PHE A 331 1.16 12.94 0.31
C PHE A 331 1.19 14.26 -0.47
N GLY A 332 0.03 14.73 -0.91
CA GLY A 332 -0.19 16.11 -1.37
C GLY A 332 -1.31 16.76 -0.58
N ASP A 333 -1.75 17.94 -1.00
CA ASP A 333 -2.63 18.79 -0.16
C ASP A 333 -4.13 18.47 -0.25
N THR A 334 -4.56 17.75 -1.30
CA THR A 334 -5.99 17.50 -1.58
C THR A 334 -6.59 16.34 -0.77
N GLY A 335 -5.75 15.47 -0.20
CA GLY A 335 -6.18 14.19 0.39
C GLY A 335 -6.50 13.09 -0.65
N LEU A 336 -6.29 13.36 -1.94
CA LEU A 336 -6.61 12.47 -3.06
C LEU A 336 -5.35 12.15 -3.89
N PRO A 337 -5.27 10.95 -4.49
CA PRO A 337 -4.20 10.63 -5.44
C PRO A 337 -4.27 11.54 -6.67
N SER A 338 -3.14 11.71 -7.34
CA SER A 338 -3.06 12.37 -8.64
C SER A 338 -3.12 11.32 -9.75
N ILE A 339 -4.21 11.34 -10.51
CA ILE A 339 -4.53 10.43 -11.61
C ILE A 339 -5.09 11.22 -12.80
N GLY A 340 -4.29 11.37 -13.85
CA GLY A 340 -4.71 12.11 -15.04
C GLY A 340 -3.57 12.48 -15.99
N PRO A 341 -3.88 13.13 -17.11
CA PRO A 341 -2.90 13.53 -18.12
C PRO A 341 -2.00 14.66 -17.61
N LEU A 342 -0.70 14.56 -17.89
CA LEU A 342 0.27 15.66 -17.78
C LEU A 342 0.59 16.30 -19.13
N SER A 343 0.42 15.55 -20.20
CA SER A 343 0.59 15.96 -21.59
C SER A 343 -0.29 15.09 -22.50
N GLU A 344 -0.11 15.19 -23.82
CA GLU A 344 -0.83 14.38 -24.79
C GLU A 344 -0.57 12.87 -24.61
N ARG A 345 0.67 12.49 -24.26
CA ARG A 345 1.09 11.08 -24.21
C ARG A 345 1.56 10.60 -22.84
N VAL A 346 1.62 11.48 -21.84
CA VAL A 346 2.02 11.13 -20.48
C VAL A 346 0.86 11.32 -19.50
N THR A 347 0.52 10.24 -18.81
CA THR A 347 -0.46 10.19 -17.72
C THR A 347 0.25 9.79 -16.43
N VAL A 348 -0.21 10.26 -15.27
CA VAL A 348 0.28 9.80 -13.96
C VAL A 348 -0.79 9.07 -13.17
N ALA A 349 -0.36 8.18 -12.26
CA ALA A 349 -1.20 7.62 -11.20
C ALA A 349 -0.37 7.35 -9.94
N PHE A 350 -0.39 8.28 -8.98
CA PHE A 350 0.39 8.19 -7.74
C PHE A 350 -0.23 9.01 -6.60
N GLY A 351 0.42 9.08 -5.43
CA GLY A 351 -0.11 9.76 -4.23
C GLY A 351 -0.85 8.79 -3.32
N CYS A 352 -0.11 8.00 -2.54
CA CYS A 352 -0.67 6.86 -1.83
C CYS A 352 -1.33 7.17 -0.47
N TYR A 353 -1.01 8.33 0.14
CA TYR A 353 -1.46 8.77 1.47
C TYR A 353 -1.26 7.73 2.60
N GLY A 354 -0.38 6.75 2.41
CA GLY A 354 -0.24 5.60 3.31
C GLY A 354 -1.47 4.67 3.36
N LYS A 355 -2.43 4.85 2.44
CA LYS A 355 -3.71 4.10 2.41
C LYS A 355 -3.85 3.16 1.23
N SER A 356 -3.16 3.46 0.11
CA SER A 356 -3.46 2.87 -1.19
C SER A 356 -3.24 1.36 -1.35
N ALA A 357 -2.47 0.69 -0.48
CA ALA A 357 -2.16 -0.73 -0.70
C ALA A 357 -3.41 -1.59 -0.89
N LYS A 358 -4.45 -1.36 -0.07
CA LYS A 358 -5.71 -2.09 -0.15
C LYS A 358 -6.55 -1.76 -1.39
N CYS A 359 -6.50 -0.53 -1.86
CA CYS A 359 -7.31 -0.06 -2.99
C CYS A 359 -6.50 0.11 -4.28
N SER A 360 -5.27 -0.37 -4.30
CA SER A 360 -4.32 -0.19 -5.39
C SER A 360 -4.81 -0.76 -6.71
N ASP A 361 -5.62 -1.82 -6.65
CA ASP A 361 -6.28 -2.37 -7.83
C ASP A 361 -7.22 -1.35 -8.50
N GLU A 362 -8.08 -0.65 -7.74
CA GLU A 362 -8.97 0.36 -8.30
C GLU A 362 -8.20 1.61 -8.75
N LEU A 363 -7.18 2.03 -8.00
CA LEU A 363 -6.34 3.17 -8.43
C LEU A 363 -5.57 2.85 -9.72
N GLY A 364 -5.09 1.61 -9.87
CA GLY A 364 -4.47 1.13 -11.11
C GLY A 364 -5.46 1.11 -12.26
N ARG A 365 -6.69 0.64 -12.03
CA ARG A 365 -7.77 0.69 -13.02
C ARG A 365 -8.04 2.14 -13.46
N LEU A 366 -8.21 3.08 -12.52
CA LEU A 366 -8.42 4.49 -12.82
C LEU A 366 -7.24 5.12 -13.57
N GLY A 367 -6.00 4.76 -13.23
CA GLY A 367 -4.81 5.17 -13.99
C GLY A 367 -4.81 4.65 -15.41
N GLY A 368 -5.20 3.40 -15.62
CA GLY A 368 -5.38 2.82 -16.95
C GLY A 368 -6.47 3.53 -17.75
N MET A 369 -7.62 3.80 -17.14
CA MET A 369 -8.71 4.55 -17.79
C MET A 369 -8.29 5.97 -18.16
N ALA A 370 -7.58 6.68 -17.28
CA ALA A 370 -7.06 8.01 -17.55
C ALA A 370 -6.07 8.02 -18.73
N LEU A 371 -5.23 6.98 -18.86
CA LEU A 371 -4.34 6.81 -20.01
C LEU A 371 -5.11 6.63 -21.33
N LEU A 372 -6.33 6.08 -21.27
CA LEU A 372 -7.24 5.93 -22.41
C LEU A 372 -8.13 7.17 -22.64
N GLY A 373 -7.97 8.24 -21.86
CA GLY A 373 -8.72 9.49 -21.98
C GLY A 373 -9.94 9.61 -21.07
N GLU A 374 -10.24 8.60 -20.24
CA GLU A 374 -11.32 8.65 -19.26
C GLU A 374 -10.82 9.21 -17.91
N VAL A 375 -10.91 10.53 -17.77
CA VAL A 375 -10.36 11.28 -16.63
C VAL A 375 -11.43 11.66 -15.63
N ARG A 376 -11.11 11.53 -14.34
CA ARG A 376 -11.88 12.14 -13.24
C ARG A 376 -11.26 13.48 -12.89
N ALA A 377 -12.01 14.56 -13.11
CA ALA A 377 -11.50 15.93 -12.96
C ALA A 377 -10.92 16.20 -11.55
N GLU A 378 -11.52 15.63 -10.52
CA GLU A 378 -11.09 15.78 -9.13
C GLU A 378 -9.76 15.08 -8.79
N LEU A 379 -9.26 14.20 -9.67
CA LEU A 379 -7.98 13.50 -9.50
C LEU A 379 -6.88 14.05 -10.43
N ALA A 380 -7.23 14.92 -11.38
CA ALA A 380 -6.28 15.39 -12.38
C ALA A 380 -5.10 16.16 -11.73
N PRO A 381 -3.86 16.03 -12.27
CA PRO A 381 -2.65 16.65 -11.71
C PRO A 381 -2.59 18.17 -11.76
#